data_AF-A0A1B2YNW4-F1
#
_entry.id   AF-A0A1B2YNW4-F1
#
_cell.length_a   1.000
_cell.length_b   1.000
_cell.length_c   1.000
_cell.angle_alpha   90.00
_cell.angle_beta   90.00
_cell.angle_gamma   90.00
#
_symmetry.space_group_name_H-M   'P 1'
#
loop_
_entity.id
_entity.type
_entity.pdbx_description
1 polymer ?
#
loop_
_entity_poly.entity_id
_entity_poly.type
_entity_poly.pdbx_seq_one_letter_code
_entity_poly.pdbx_strand_id
1 'polypeptide(L)' 'MKFKDYYTLKSNTKKAKLKYAISLADRLINYPDKSSIKTDLSQIWKLSGLSENEFNVLFIKTKGVDILKYCRDKDTDCKC' A
#
# COMPACT_ATOMS: atom_id res chain seq x y z
N MET A 1 -30.35 6.34 -5.62
CA MET A 1 -29.27 5.40 -5.30
C MET A 1 -29.52 4.85 -3.90
N LYS A 2 -29.65 3.52 -3.71
CA LYS A 2 -29.99 2.95 -2.39
C LYS A 2 -28.74 2.97 -1.50
N PHE A 3 -28.91 3.09 -0.17
CA PHE A 3 -27.79 3.10 0.79
C PHE A 3 -26.79 1.96 0.58
N LYS A 4 -27.28 0.75 0.25
CA LYS A 4 -26.46 -0.43 -0.04
C LYS A 4 -25.50 -0.25 -1.22
N ASP A 5 -25.89 0.52 -2.23
CA ASP A 5 -25.08 0.77 -3.43
C ASP A 5 -23.90 1.70 -3.12
N TYR A 6 -24.12 2.68 -2.24
CA TYR A 6 -23.10 3.62 -1.78
C TYR A 6 -21.97 2.91 -1.00
N TYR A 7 -22.31 2.01 -0.07
CA TYR A 7 -21.30 1.24 0.66
C TYR A 7 -20.50 0.31 -0.25
N THR A 8 -21.17 -0.32 -1.23
CA THR A 8 -20.52 -1.17 -2.24
C THR A 8 -19.52 -0.38 -3.08
N LEU A 9 -19.92 0.80 -3.57
CA LEU A 9 -19.05 1.70 -4.33
C LEU A 9 -17.85 2.17 -3.49
N LYS A 10 -18.07 2.62 -2.26
CA LYS A 10 -17.01 3.04 -1.34
C LYS A 10 -16.01 1.91 -1.06
N SER A 11 -16.51 0.68 -0.88
CA SER A 11 -15.69 -0.51 -0.67
C SER A 11 -14.84 -0.84 -1.91
N ASN A 12 -15.44 -0.82 -3.10
CA ASN A 12 -14.74 -1.07 -4.36
C ASN A 12 -13.65 -0.04 -4.64
N THR A 13 -13.92 1.24 -4.37
CA THR A 13 -12.93 2.32 -4.48
C THR A 13 -11.74 2.10 -3.54
N LYS A 14 -12.00 1.72 -2.27
CA LYS A 14 -10.92 1.41 -1.33
C LYS A 14 -10.07 0.22 -1.79
N LYS A 15 -10.70 -0.82 -2.32
CA LYS A 15 -9.99 -1.98 -2.87
C LYS A 15 -9.11 -1.61 -4.07
N ALA A 16 -9.59 -0.75 -4.97
CA ALA A 16 -8.80 -0.27 -6.11
C ALA A 16 -7.61 0.58 -5.64
N LYS A 17 -7.82 1.51 -4.71
CA LYS A 17 -6.76 2.33 -4.10
C LYS A 17 -5.69 1.47 -3.43
N LEU A 18 -6.09 0.46 -2.66
CA LEU A 18 -5.16 -0.47 -2.03
C LEU A 18 -4.35 -1.27 -3.06
N LYS A 19 -4.99 -1.77 -4.13
CA LYS A 19 -4.28 -2.46 -5.22
C LYS A 19 -3.23 -1.56 -5.86
N TYR A 20 -3.57 -0.30 -6.10
CA TYR A 20 -2.64 0.69 -6.63
C TYR A 20 -1.48 0.94 -5.65
N ALA A 21 -1.75 1.08 -4.36
CA ALA A 21 -0.73 1.23 -3.31
C ALA A 21 0.25 0.05 -3.28
N ILE A 22 -0.26 -1.19 -3.34
CA ILE A 22 0.56 -2.40 -3.40
C ILE A 22 1.43 -2.42 -4.66
N SER A 23 0.87 -2.05 -5.82
CA SER A 23 1.64 -1.97 -7.06
C SER A 23 2.76 -0.94 -7.01
N LEU A 24 2.55 0.20 -6.33
CA LEU A 24 3.60 1.20 -6.11
C LEU A 24 4.69 0.64 -5.18
N ALA A 25 4.32 -0.02 -4.09
CA ALA A 25 5.27 -0.66 -3.18
C ALA A 25 6.13 -1.69 -3.92
N ASP A 26 5.50 -2.60 -4.66
CA ASP A 26 6.24 -3.61 -5.44
C ASP A 26 7.16 -2.96 -6.48
N ARG A 27 6.78 -1.84 -7.09
CA ARG A 27 7.66 -1.10 -8.02
C ARG A 27 8.87 -0.50 -7.30
N LEU A 28 8.68 0.14 -6.15
CA LEU A 28 9.77 0.75 -5.37
C LEU A 28 10.75 -0.31 -4.84
N ILE A 29 10.24 -1.44 -4.35
CA ILE A 29 11.05 -2.55 -3.85
C ILE A 29 11.97 -3.12 -4.95
N ASN A 30 11.49 -3.15 -6.19
CA ASN A 30 12.24 -3.66 -7.33
C ASN A 30 13.02 -2.56 -8.08
N TYR A 31 12.97 -1.29 -7.63
CA TYR A 31 13.67 -0.21 -8.29
C TYR A 31 15.18 -0.26 -7.94
N PRO A 32 16.10 -0.01 -8.90
CA PRO A 32 17.54 -0.11 -8.63
C PRO A 32 18.06 0.90 -7.59
N ASP A 33 17.54 2.13 -7.64
CA ASP A 33 17.87 3.17 -6.66
C ASP A 33 16.94 3.07 -5.45
N LYS A 34 17.48 2.54 -4.34
CA LYS A 34 16.76 2.37 -3.09
C LYS A 34 17.19 3.38 -2.02
N SER A 35 17.91 4.45 -2.38
CA SER A 35 18.43 5.43 -1.43
C SER A 35 17.36 6.05 -0.54
N SER A 36 16.14 6.22 -1.07
CA SER A 36 15.01 6.86 -0.38
C SER A 36 13.84 5.90 -0.10
N ILE A 37 14.03 4.58 -0.27
CA ILE A 37 12.93 3.60 -0.27
C ILE A 37 12.08 3.65 1.00
N LYS A 38 12.68 3.82 2.17
CA LYS A 38 11.94 3.91 3.45
C LYS A 38 11.02 5.13 3.49
N THR A 39 11.51 6.27 3.02
CA THR A 39 10.74 7.51 2.91
C THR A 39 9.61 7.35 1.90
N ASP A 40 9.89 6.81 0.72
CA ASP A 40 8.90 6.63 -0.34
C ASP A 40 7.78 5.67 0.09
N LEU A 41 8.14 4.53 0.71
CA LEU A 41 7.18 3.57 1.25
C LEU A 41 6.29 4.19 2.33
N SER A 42 6.86 5.03 3.21
CA SER A 42 6.09 5.72 4.27
C SER A 42 5.04 6.70 3.72
N GLN A 43 5.14 7.10 2.45
CA GLN A 43 4.25 8.06 1.80
C GLN A 43 3.25 7.43 0.82
N ILE A 44 3.33 6.11 0.58
CA ILE A 44 2.46 5.41 -0.38
C ILE A 44 0.96 5.63 -0.11
N TRP A 45 0.56 5.71 1.15
CA TRP A 45 -0.84 5.94 1.50
C TRP A 45 -1.36 7.25 0.90
N LYS A 46 -0.55 8.32 0.91
CA LYS A 46 -0.86 9.62 0.28
C LYS A 46 -1.10 9.45 -1.21
N LEU A 47 -0.18 8.79 -1.90
CA LEU A 47 -0.24 8.56 -3.35
C LEU A 47 -1.44 7.68 -3.75
N SER A 48 -1.85 6.76 -2.88
CA SER A 48 -3.02 5.91 -3.10
C SER A 48 -4.36 6.61 -2.85
N GLY A 49 -4.34 7.80 -2.26
CA GLY A 49 -5.55 8.52 -1.83
C GLY A 49 -6.31 7.81 -0.71
N LEU A 50 -5.62 7.01 0.11
CA LEU A 50 -6.12 6.46 1.37
C LEU A 50 -5.62 7.34 2.52
N SER A 51 -6.34 7.36 3.64
CA SER A 51 -5.72 7.82 4.88
C SER A 51 -4.67 6.81 5.35
N GLU A 52 -3.69 7.27 6.13
CA GLU A 52 -2.62 6.41 6.66
C GLU A 52 -3.18 5.21 7.45
N ASN A 53 -4.14 5.46 8.35
CA ASN A 53 -4.77 4.39 9.14
C ASN A 53 -5.53 3.39 8.26
N GLU A 54 -6.30 3.88 7.26
CA GLU A 54 -6.99 2.98 6.33
C GLU A 54 -6.01 2.13 5.53
N PHE A 55 -4.93 2.73 5.05
CA PHE A 55 -3.87 2.01 4.35
C PHE A 55 -3.27 0.93 5.23
N ASN A 56 -2.81 1.26 6.45
CA ASN A 56 -2.16 0.31 7.35
C ASN A 56 -3.06 -0.89 7.67
N VAL A 57 -4.32 -0.63 8.05
CA VAL A 57 -5.30 -1.69 8.34
C VAL A 57 -5.57 -2.57 7.12
N LEU A 58 -5.81 -1.95 5.96
CA LEU A 58 -6.11 -2.70 4.73
C LEU A 58 -4.90 -3.49 4.23
N PHE A 59 -3.71 -2.93 4.33
CA PHE A 59 -2.47 -3.53 3.89
C PHE A 59 -2.13 -4.74 4.75
N ILE A 60 -2.12 -4.61 6.08
CA ILE A 60 -1.90 -5.73 7.01
C ILE A 60 -2.96 -6.82 6.79
N LYS A 61 -4.23 -6.45 6.66
CA LYS A 61 -5.30 -7.42 6.37
C LYS A 61 -5.08 -8.19 5.06
N THR A 62 -4.42 -7.58 4.08
CA THR A 62 -4.21 -8.16 2.74
C THR A 62 -2.90 -8.92 2.62
N LYS A 63 -1.82 -8.48 3.28
CA LYS A 63 -0.47 -9.02 3.15
C LYS A 63 0.02 -9.76 4.39
N GLY A 64 -0.68 -9.64 5.52
CA GLY A 64 -0.31 -10.24 6.81
C GLY A 64 0.73 -9.46 7.60
N VAL A 65 1.41 -8.48 6.99
CA VAL A 65 2.48 -7.68 7.59
C VAL A 65 2.35 -6.20 7.18
N ASP A 66 3.01 -5.31 7.91
CA ASP A 66 3.12 -3.91 7.52
C ASP A 66 4.03 -3.72 6.28
N ILE A 67 4.01 -2.51 5.70
CA ILE A 67 4.72 -2.22 4.45
C ILE A 67 6.25 -2.30 4.57
N LEU A 68 6.81 -1.97 5.74
CA LEU A 68 8.27 -2.02 5.95
C LEU A 68 8.73 -3.47 6.10
N LYS A 69 7.98 -4.27 6.86
CA LYS A 69 8.23 -5.71 6.95
C LYS A 69 8.03 -6.40 5.60
N TYR A 70 6.97 -6.05 4.86
CA TYR A 70 6.75 -6.51 3.50
C TYR A 70 7.92 -6.18 2.57
N CYS A 71 8.50 -4.97 2.69
CA CYS A 71 9.68 -4.61 1.93
C CYS A 71 10.87 -5.50 2.30
N ARG A 72 11.19 -5.63 3.59
CA ARG A 72 12.31 -6.46 4.06
C ARG A 72 12.21 -7.91 3.63
N ASP A 73 11.00 -8.48 3.64
CA ASP A 73 10.78 -9.87 3.25
C ASP A 73 10.94 -10.09 1.74
N LYS A 74 10.86 -9.02 0.93
CA LYS A 74 11.00 -9.06 -0.54
C LYS A 74 12.31 -8.50 -1.07
N ASP A 75 12.95 -7.62 -0.32
CA ASP A 75 14.17 -6.94 -0.73
C ASP A 75 15.39 -7.83 -0.47
N THR A 76 15.89 -8.47 -1.52
CA THR A 76 17.10 -9.31 -1.47
C THR A 76 18.36 -8.52 -1.13
N ASP A 77 18.34 -7.20 -1.28
CA ASP A 77 19.49 -6.33 -1.04
C ASP A 77 19.51 -5.73 0.37
N CYS A 78 18.50 -6.02 1.21
CA CYS A 78 18.38 -5.51 2.59
C CYS A 78 18.53 -3.97 2.71
N LYS A 79 18.04 -3.21 1.72
CA LYS A 79 18.02 -1.74 1.73
C LYS A 79 16.77 -1.18 2.43
N CYS A 80 15.78 -2.03 2.65
CA CYS A 80 14.75 -1.89 3.69
C CYS A 80 15.22 -2.47 5.05
#